data_AF-A0A0C3K4E4-F1
#
_entry.id   AF-A0A0C3K4E4-F1
#
_cell.length_a   1.000
_cell.length_b   1.000
_cell.length_c   1.000
_cell.angle_alpha   90.00
_cell.angle_beta   90.00
_cell.angle_gamma   90.00
#
_symmetry.space_group_name_H-M   'P 1'
#
loop_
_entity.id
_entity.type
_entity.pdbx_description
1 polymer ?
#
loop_
_entity_poly.entity_id
_entity_poly.type
_entity_poly.pdbx_seq_one_letter_code
_entity_poly.pdbx_strand_id
1 'polypeptide(L)'
;MPKSQNLVFNEAPSGDWPPYLMDFSGSPAERHVENLKILRDVGFDQYQQGVIARYGQNRHHLKELERHIERDLIGPDAYWKPVDSAVKGCAHYFGHAWWIPFPPTLVRTAP
;
A
#
# COMPACT_ATOMS: atom_id res chain seq x y z
N MET A 1 0.17 -24.40 3.26
CA MET A 1 1.38 -23.61 2.98
C MET A 1 2.39 -24.53 2.29
N PRO A 2 2.96 -24.15 1.14
CA PRO A 2 3.98 -24.96 0.48
C PRO A 2 5.19 -25.13 1.43
N LYS A 3 5.63 -26.36 1.65
CA LYS A 3 6.66 -26.67 2.67
C LYS A 3 8.03 -26.03 2.39
N SER A 4 8.27 -25.58 1.15
CA SER A 4 9.55 -25.05 0.67
C SER A 4 9.50 -23.56 0.33
N GLN A 5 8.38 -22.87 0.57
CA GLN A 5 8.27 -21.46 0.23
C GLN A 5 8.86 -20.60 1.35
N ASN A 6 9.88 -19.81 1.01
CA ASN A 6 10.37 -18.75 1.88
C ASN A 6 9.41 -17.57 1.82
N LEU A 7 8.88 -17.16 2.98
CA LEU A 7 8.06 -15.96 3.08
C LEU A 7 8.96 -14.73 3.18
N VAL A 8 8.97 -13.91 2.13
CA VAL A 8 9.74 -12.67 2.08
C VAL A 8 8.77 -11.50 2.13
N PHE A 9 8.97 -10.58 3.06
CA PHE A 9 8.13 -9.39 3.18
C PHE A 9 8.86 -8.17 2.64
N ASN A 10 8.14 -7.29 1.96
CA ASN A 10 8.60 -5.92 1.78
C ASN A 10 8.12 -5.09 2.97
N GLU A 11 9.05 -4.45 3.66
CA GLU A 11 8.81 -3.67 4.87
C GLU A 11 9.31 -2.25 4.67
N ALA A 12 8.55 -1.27 5.15
CA ALA A 12 8.96 0.13 5.08
C ALA A 12 10.14 0.40 6.03
N PRO A 13 11.17 1.16 5.61
CA PRO A 13 12.32 1.47 6.47
C PRO A 13 11.94 2.12 7.81
N SER A 14 10.90 2.96 7.82
CA SER A 14 10.40 3.65 9.01
C SER A 14 8.95 3.29 9.37
N GLY A 15 8.40 2.22 8.79
CA GLY A 15 6.98 1.88 8.97
C GLY A 15 6.02 2.77 8.18
N ASP A 16 6.52 3.50 7.16
CA ASP A 16 5.73 4.45 6.35
C ASP A 16 4.61 3.77 5.53
N TRP A 17 4.69 2.45 5.33
CA TRP A 17 3.67 1.66 4.66
C TRP A 17 3.56 0.26 5.28
N PRO A 18 2.39 -0.39 5.20
CA PRO A 18 2.18 -1.72 5.75
C PRO A 18 3.09 -2.76 5.07
N PRO A 19 3.56 -3.77 5.81
CA PRO A 19 4.30 -4.87 5.23
C PRO A 19 3.39 -5.70 4.30
N TYR A 20 3.95 -6.20 3.20
CA TYR A 20 3.21 -7.09 2.30
C TYR A 20 4.08 -8.25 1.83
N LEU A 21 3.45 -9.38 1.54
CA LEU A 21 4.14 -10.61 1.17
C LEU A 21 4.55 -10.57 -0.31
N MET A 22 5.84 -10.77 -0.56
CA MET A 22 6.39 -10.97 -1.89
C MET A 22 6.10 -12.40 -2.36
N ASP A 23 5.96 -12.57 -3.67
CA ASP A 23 5.72 -13.88 -4.31
C ASP A 23 4.50 -14.64 -3.75
N PHE A 24 3.42 -13.91 -3.49
CA PHE A 24 2.17 -14.46 -2.96
C PHE A 24 1.57 -15.50 -3.92
N SER A 25 1.54 -16.77 -3.50
CA SER A 25 1.07 -17.90 -4.33
C SER A 25 -0.42 -18.18 -4.23
N GLY A 26 -1.17 -17.36 -3.48
CA GLY A 26 -2.63 -17.41 -3.42
C GLY A 26 -3.22 -18.32 -2.34
N SER A 27 -2.40 -18.91 -1.45
CA SER A 27 -2.93 -19.81 -0.42
C SER A 27 -3.54 -19.05 0.76
N PRO A 28 -4.62 -19.59 1.38
CA PRO A 28 -5.20 -19.00 2.59
C PRO A 28 -4.20 -18.89 3.75
N ALA A 29 -3.23 -19.80 3.83
CA ALA A 29 -2.21 -19.79 4.86
C ALA A 29 -1.25 -18.60 4.70
N GLU A 30 -0.77 -18.30 3.49
CA GLU A 30 0.04 -17.11 3.23
C GLU A 30 -0.74 -15.84 3.57
N ARG A 31 -2.02 -15.77 3.17
CA ARG A 31 -2.86 -14.62 3.48
C ARG A 31 -3.01 -14.43 4.98
N HIS A 32 -3.14 -15.52 5.73
CA HIS A 32 -3.24 -15.48 7.18
C HIS A 32 -1.94 -14.94 7.81
N VAL A 33 -0.78 -15.41 7.37
CA VAL A 33 0.52 -14.93 7.86
C VAL A 33 0.74 -13.45 7.52
N GLU A 34 0.43 -13.05 6.29
CA GLU A 34 0.48 -11.65 5.86
C GLU A 34 -0.42 -10.77 6.73
N ASN A 35 -1.68 -11.17 6.94
CA ASN A 35 -2.62 -10.42 7.77
C ASN A 35 -2.14 -10.28 9.22
N LEU A 36 -1.54 -11.32 9.80
CA LEU A 36 -0.97 -11.24 11.16
C LEU A 36 0.21 -10.27 11.22
N LYS A 37 1.04 -10.25 10.19
CA LYS A 37 2.18 -9.34 10.09
C LYS A 37 1.72 -7.89 9.92
N ILE A 38 0.77 -7.64 9.02
CA ILE A 38 0.13 -6.32 8.86
C ILE A 38 -0.48 -5.87 10.19
N LEU A 39 -1.33 -6.70 10.81
CA LEU A 39 -2.01 -6.38 12.05
C LEU A 39 -1.04 -6.01 13.18
N ARG A 40 0.10 -6.71 13.26
CA ARG A 40 1.15 -6.40 14.24
C ARG A 40 1.77 -5.03 14.00
N ASP A 41 2.04 -4.66 12.75
CA ASP A 41 2.76 -3.44 12.41
C ASP A 41 1.86 -2.20 12.41
N VAL A 42 0.65 -2.29 11.84
CA VAL A 42 -0.28 -1.15 11.74
C VAL A 42 -1.24 -1.03 12.94
N GLY A 43 -1.37 -2.11 13.72
CA GLY A 43 -2.30 -2.18 14.85
C GLY A 43 -3.76 -2.48 14.44
N PHE A 44 -4.57 -2.81 15.45
CA PHE A 44 -5.94 -3.28 15.25
C PHE A 44 -6.86 -2.24 14.59
N ASP A 45 -6.79 -0.98 15.03
CA ASP A 45 -7.71 0.06 14.54
C ASP A 45 -7.51 0.35 13.06
N GLN A 46 -6.27 0.50 12.61
CA GLN A 46 -5.94 0.74 11.20
C GLN A 46 -6.25 -0.50 10.35
N TYR A 47 -5.95 -1.69 10.86
CA TYR A 47 -6.31 -2.94 10.18
C TYR A 47 -7.83 -3.04 9.98
N GLN A 48 -8.62 -2.76 11.03
CA GLN A 48 -10.08 -2.77 10.98
C GLN A 48 -10.62 -1.74 9.98
N GLN A 49 -10.05 -0.53 9.95
CA GLN A 49 -10.40 0.48 8.94
C GLN A 49 -10.13 -0.02 7.51
N GLY A 50 -8.98 -0.66 7.29
CA GLY A 50 -8.66 -1.30 6.01
C GLY A 50 -9.67 -2.37 5.60
N VAL A 51 -10.11 -3.22 6.55
CA VAL A 51 -11.16 -4.23 6.31
C VAL A 51 -12.49 -3.57 5.94
N ILE A 52 -12.90 -2.53 6.68
CA ILE A 52 -14.13 -1.78 6.42
C ILE A 52 -14.07 -1.11 5.04
N ALA A 53 -12.94 -0.50 4.68
CA ALA A 53 -12.78 0.13 3.38
C ALA A 53 -12.88 -0.92 2.25
N ARG A 54 -12.23 -2.07 2.41
CA ARG A 54 -12.16 -3.11 1.38
C ARG A 54 -13.46 -3.89 1.18
N TYR A 55 -14.15 -4.22 2.28
CA TYR A 55 -15.29 -5.13 2.28
C TYR A 55 -16.61 -4.49 2.72
N GLY A 56 -16.59 -3.26 3.20
CA GLY A 56 -17.77 -2.54 3.63
C GLY A 56 -18.62 -1.99 2.49
N GLN A 57 -19.56 -1.11 2.85
CA GLN A 57 -20.57 -0.58 1.93
C GLN A 57 -19.97 0.19 0.74
N ASN A 58 -18.82 0.85 0.93
CA ASN A 58 -18.16 1.69 -0.08
C ASN A 58 -17.16 0.92 -0.97
N ARG A 59 -17.14 -0.41 -0.93
CA ARG A 59 -16.17 -1.25 -1.68
C ARG A 59 -16.11 -0.95 -3.18
N HIS A 60 -17.25 -0.58 -3.80
CA HIS A 60 -17.32 -0.32 -5.24
C HIS A 60 -16.61 0.99 -5.59
N HIS A 61 -16.85 2.03 -4.80
CA HIS A 61 -16.17 3.30 -4.93
C HIS A 61 -14.67 3.16 -4.71
N LEU A 62 -14.25 2.40 -3.69
CA LEU A 62 -12.83 2.13 -3.45
C LEU A 62 -12.20 1.39 -4.64
N LYS A 63 -12.86 0.38 -5.23
CA LYS A 63 -12.35 -0.33 -6.41
C LYS A 63 -12.26 0.54 -7.66
N GLU A 64 -13.13 1.54 -7.81
CA GLU A 64 -13.02 2.53 -8.88
C GLU A 64 -11.83 3.45 -8.67
N LEU A 65 -11.64 3.93 -7.44
CA LEU A 65 -10.50 4.74 -7.06
C LEU A 65 -9.18 3.98 -7.23
N GLU A 66 -9.11 2.72 -6.77
CA GLU A 66 -7.97 1.82 -6.97
C GLU A 66 -7.58 1.74 -8.45
N ARG A 67 -8.56 1.47 -9.33
CA ARG A 67 -8.31 1.40 -10.79
C ARG A 67 -7.81 2.71 -11.37
N HIS A 68 -8.34 3.84 -10.89
CA HIS A 68 -7.88 5.15 -11.34
C HIS A 68 -6.44 5.43 -10.88
N ILE A 69 -6.13 5.13 -9.62
CA ILE A 69 -4.78 5.28 -9.06
C ILE A 69 -3.78 4.42 -9.83
N GLU A 70 -4.08 3.13 -9.99
CA GLU A 70 -3.19 2.16 -10.65
C GLU A 70 -2.93 2.50 -12.12
N ARG A 71 -3.91 3.12 -12.79
CA ARG A 71 -3.79 3.48 -14.21
C ARG A 71 -3.07 4.81 -14.43
N ASP A 72 -3.39 5.81 -13.62
CA ASP A 72 -3.07 7.21 -13.97
C ASP A 72 -2.15 7.92 -12.99
N LEU A 73 -2.00 7.42 -11.75
CA LEU A 73 -1.38 8.18 -10.65
C LEU A 73 -0.13 7.54 -10.05
N ILE A 74 0.22 6.33 -10.46
CA ILE A 74 1.41 5.61 -9.98
C ILE A 74 2.40 5.34 -11.11
N GLY A 75 3.66 5.11 -10.74
CA GLY A 75 4.75 4.87 -11.67
C GLY A 75 6.07 5.42 -11.15
N PRO A 76 7.17 5.17 -11.89
CA PRO A 76 8.49 5.63 -11.48
C PRO A 76 8.73 7.13 -11.71
N ASP A 77 7.87 7.79 -12.48
CA ASP A 77 7.95 9.22 -12.80
C ASP A 77 6.58 9.89 -12.56
N ALA A 78 6.04 9.68 -11.37
CA ALA A 78 4.78 10.29 -10.96
C ALA A 78 5.03 11.73 -10.48
N TYR A 79 4.10 12.63 -10.79
CA TYR A 79 4.16 14.05 -10.43
C TYR A 79 3.19 14.37 -9.30
N TRP A 80 3.66 14.92 -8.17
CA TRP A 80 2.82 15.38 -7.07
C TRP A 80 3.27 16.74 -6.53
N LYS A 81 2.62 17.81 -6.98
CA LYS A 81 2.84 19.16 -6.43
C LYS A 81 1.80 19.47 -5.35
N PRO A 82 2.19 19.85 -4.12
CA PRO A 82 1.25 20.31 -3.12
C PRO A 82 0.53 21.58 -3.59
N VAL A 83 -0.78 21.66 -3.36
CA VAL A 83 -1.60 22.83 -3.75
C VAL A 83 -1.23 24.05 -2.90
N ASP A 84 -1.00 23.85 -1.60
CA ASP A 84 -0.91 24.94 -0.63
C ASP A 84 0.50 25.21 -0.08
N SER A 85 1.52 24.47 -0.52
CA SER A 85 2.89 24.66 -0.02
C SER A 85 3.93 24.37 -1.10
N ALA A 86 4.55 25.44 -1.61
CA ALA A 86 5.81 25.30 -2.32
C ALA A 86 6.85 24.79 -1.32
N VAL A 87 7.27 23.54 -1.48
CA VAL A 87 8.35 22.95 -0.69
C VAL A 87 9.63 23.75 -0.96
N LYS A 88 10.16 24.44 0.05
CA LYS A 88 11.40 25.23 -0.09
C LYS A 88 12.54 24.32 -0.52
N GLY A 89 13.24 24.69 -1.59
CA GLY A 89 14.37 23.93 -2.13
C GLY A 89 14.00 22.75 -3.04
N CYS A 90 12.71 22.56 -3.37
CA CYS A 90 12.27 21.51 -4.28
C CYS A 90 12.48 21.93 -5.74
N ALA A 91 13.41 21.27 -6.44
CA ALA A 91 13.71 21.53 -7.85
C ALA A 91 12.67 20.90 -8.80
N HIS A 92 12.09 19.76 -8.41
CA HIS A 92 11.04 19.05 -9.15
C HIS A 92 10.10 18.30 -8.21
N TYR A 93 8.86 18.07 -8.66
CA TYR A 93 7.84 17.33 -7.92
C TYR A 93 7.64 15.90 -8.46
N PHE A 94 8.63 15.38 -9.19
CA PHE A 94 8.63 14.04 -9.74
C PHE A 94 9.34 13.04 -8.83
N GLY A 95 8.89 11.79 -8.84
CA GLY A 95 9.57 10.63 -8.27
C GLY A 95 8.70 9.36 -8.37
N HIS A 96 8.89 8.40 -7.46
CA HIS A 96 8.16 7.12 -7.53
C HIS A 96 6.88 7.13 -6.68
N ALA A 97 5.80 6.59 -7.24
CA ALA A 97 4.58 6.27 -6.53
C ALA A 97 4.11 4.85 -6.85
N TRP A 98 3.54 4.16 -5.86
CA TRP A 98 2.99 2.81 -6.01
C TRP A 98 1.83 2.57 -5.05
N TRP A 99 1.07 1.52 -5.32
CA TRP A 99 -0.15 1.18 -4.59
C TRP A 99 0.00 -0.13 -3.83
N ILE A 100 -0.39 -0.13 -2.55
CA ILE A 100 -0.51 -1.34 -1.74
C ILE A 100 -2.01 -1.66 -1.59
N PRO A 101 -2.45 -2.85 -2.06
CA PRO A 101 -3.87 -3.20 -2.05
C PRO A 101 -4.50 -3.35 -0.66
N PHE A 102 -3.73 -3.79 0.34
CA PHE A 102 -4.26 -3.97 1.69
C PHE A 102 -3.20 -3.76 2.79
N PRO A 103 -3.51 -2.94 3.82
CA PRO A 103 -4.58 -1.94 3.80
C PRO A 103 -4.36 -0.97 2.62
N PRO A 104 -5.44 -0.53 1.93
CA PRO A 104 -5.34 0.38 0.79
C PRO A 104 -4.46 1.59 1.09
N THR A 105 -3.26 1.64 0.50
CA THR A 105 -2.24 2.66 0.82
C THR A 105 -1.55 3.14 -0.46
N LEU A 106 -1.62 4.45 -0.71
CA LEU A 106 -0.84 5.10 -1.76
C LEU A 106 0.51 5.53 -1.18
N VAL A 107 1.58 4.95 -1.69
CA VAL A 107 2.94 5.31 -1.29
C VAL A 107 3.54 6.22 -2.34
N ARG A 108 4.19 7.29 -1.88
CA ARG A 108 4.91 8.25 -2.72
C ARG A 108 6.27 8.55 -2.09
N THR A 109 7.30 8.66 -2.90
CA THR A 109 8.66 8.95 -2.45
C THR A 109 9.07 10.34 -2.91
N ALA A 110 9.20 11.29 -1.98
CA ALA A 110 9.74 12.60 -2.30
C ALA A 110 11.18 12.48 -2.86
N PRO A 111 11.59 13.38 -3.77
CA PRO A 111 13.00 13.49 -4.17
C PRO A 111 13.89 13.98 -3.02
#